data_AF-A0A3C1CIQ5-F1
#
_entry.id   AF-A0A3C1CIQ5-F1
#
_cell.length_a   1.000
_cell.length_b   1.000
_cell.length_c   1.000
_cell.angle_alpha   90.00
_cell.angle_beta   90.00
_cell.angle_gamma   90.00
#
_symmetry.space_group_name_H-M   'P 1'
#
loop_
_entity.id
_entity.type
_entity.pdbx_description
1 polymer ?
#
loop_
_entity_poly.entity_id
_entity_poly.type
_entity_poly.pdbx_seq_one_letter_code
_entity_poly.pdbx_strand_id
1 'polypeptide(L)'
;MTIDANAAVGLSASGDHNWSIDSPATTVFDFDYTNGRDQLLRLYDKGTRRQWIAKDRLDWSVEVDHDNPLGLPEALNPIAGTEWWEKMDEKQRSAMRYHTEAWRFSQFMHGEQGALICTAKIVQTVPDIDSKFYAATQVIDEARHVEVYSRYLYEKLDLVYPLNRNLESLLNDVISDSRWDMTYLGMQVLI
;
A
#
# COMPACT_ATOMS: atom_id res chain seq x y z
N MET A 1 21.05 -8.52 -15.07
CA MET A 1 20.01 -7.66 -14.48
C MET A 1 20.58 -7.12 -13.18
N THR A 2 21.24 -5.97 -13.24
CA THR A 2 21.92 -5.37 -12.10
C THR A 2 20.85 -4.69 -11.25
N ILE A 3 20.56 -5.24 -10.07
CA ILE A 3 19.81 -4.52 -9.04
C ILE A 3 20.73 -3.40 -8.59
N ASP A 4 20.34 -2.15 -8.86
CA ASP A 4 21.11 -0.99 -8.42
C ASP A 4 21.02 -0.90 -6.90
N ALA A 5 22.05 -1.38 -6.21
CA ALA A 5 22.15 -1.33 -4.75
C ALA A 5 22.15 0.11 -4.20
N ASN A 6 22.31 1.12 -5.06
CA ASN A 6 22.22 2.54 -4.70
C ASN A 6 20.80 3.13 -4.80
N ALA A 7 19.77 2.33 -5.12
CA ALA A 7 18.38 2.80 -5.12
C ALA A 7 17.79 3.01 -3.71
N ALA A 8 18.54 2.66 -2.65
CA ALA A 8 18.24 3.07 -1.29
C ALA A 8 18.48 4.58 -1.19
N VAL A 9 17.40 5.36 -1.23
CA VAL A 9 17.49 6.79 -0.95
C VAL A 9 17.62 6.91 0.56
N GLY A 10 18.85 7.06 1.06
CA GLY A 10 19.06 7.59 2.41
C GLY A 10 18.29 8.91 2.53
N LEU A 11 17.70 9.18 3.69
CA LEU A 11 16.69 10.22 3.98
C LEU A 11 17.03 11.68 3.60
N SER A 12 18.07 11.93 2.82
CA SER A 12 18.39 13.21 2.23
C SER A 12 18.81 13.09 0.77
N ALA A 13 17.86 13.17 -0.16
CA ALA A 13 18.15 13.58 -1.53
C ALA A 13 16.93 14.29 -2.13
N SER A 14 17.11 15.58 -2.41
CA SER A 14 16.18 16.44 -3.13
C SER A 14 15.90 15.89 -4.53
N GLY A 15 14.75 15.26 -4.69
CA GLY A 15 14.09 14.97 -5.97
C GLY A 15 12.69 15.58 -5.95
N ASP A 16 12.04 15.66 -7.11
CA ASP A 16 10.62 15.99 -7.16
C ASP A 16 9.85 14.98 -6.30
N HIS A 17 9.28 15.45 -5.18
CA HIS A 17 8.47 14.63 -4.28
C HIS A 17 7.10 14.27 -4.87
N ASN A 18 6.81 14.78 -6.07
CA ASN A 18 5.50 14.70 -6.70
C ASN A 18 5.61 13.96 -8.04
N TRP A 19 4.72 13.01 -8.22
CA TRP A 19 4.43 12.36 -9.49
C TRP A 19 2.94 12.56 -9.79
N SER A 20 2.62 13.04 -10.98
CA SER A 20 1.25 13.36 -11.40
C SER A 20 0.77 12.44 -12.51
N ILE A 21 -0.49 12.02 -12.40
CA ILE A 21 -1.20 11.24 -13.43
C ILE A 21 -2.44 12.04 -13.83
N ASP A 22 -2.61 12.30 -15.12
CA ASP A 22 -3.83 12.89 -15.63
C ASP A 22 -4.98 11.89 -15.50
N SER A 23 -6.03 12.26 -14.76
CA SER A 23 -7.17 11.40 -14.46
C SER A 23 -8.48 12.04 -14.91
N PRO A 24 -8.89 11.86 -16.18
CA PRO A 24 -10.19 12.32 -16.64
C PRO A 24 -11.29 11.53 -15.94
N ALA A 25 -12.20 12.20 -15.24
CA ALA A 25 -13.29 11.55 -14.51
C ALA A 25 -14.57 12.39 -14.55
N THR A 26 -15.72 11.73 -14.75
CA THR A 26 -17.03 12.34 -14.57
C THR A 26 -17.44 12.22 -13.11
N THR A 27 -17.68 13.35 -12.44
CA THR A 27 -18.21 13.35 -11.07
C THR A 27 -19.70 13.03 -11.11
N VAL A 28 -20.12 12.02 -10.36
CA VAL A 28 -21.52 11.55 -10.34
C VAL A 28 -22.12 11.77 -8.96
N PHE A 29 -23.24 12.49 -8.93
CA PHE A 29 -24.10 12.63 -7.75
C PHE A 29 -25.26 11.65 -7.87
N ASP A 30 -25.53 10.96 -6.77
CA ASP A 30 -26.75 10.17 -6.60
C ASP A 30 -27.57 10.78 -5.47
N PHE A 31 -28.83 11.06 -5.78
CA PHE A 31 -29.78 11.66 -4.84
C PHE A 31 -30.84 10.66 -4.38
N ASP A 32 -30.80 9.41 -4.84
CA ASP A 32 -31.66 8.33 -4.32
C ASP A 32 -31.04 7.73 -3.05
N TYR A 33 -31.25 8.41 -1.93
CA TYR A 33 -30.79 7.93 -0.61
C TYR A 33 -31.64 6.78 -0.05
N THR A 34 -32.67 6.32 -0.77
CA THR A 34 -33.64 5.34 -0.27
C THR A 34 -33.45 3.95 -0.85
N ASN A 35 -32.72 3.83 -1.96
CA ASN A 35 -32.53 2.58 -2.68
C ASN A 35 -31.05 2.20 -2.72
N GLY A 36 -30.65 1.23 -1.90
CA GLY A 36 -29.28 0.72 -1.86
C GLY A 36 -29.27 -0.80 -1.73
N ARG A 37 -28.23 -1.45 -2.28
CA ARG A 37 -28.04 -2.89 -2.13
C ARG A 37 -27.67 -3.21 -0.69
N ASP A 38 -28.51 -3.98 -0.02
CA ASP A 38 -28.31 -4.39 1.38
C ASP A 38 -26.92 -4.98 1.67
N GLN A 39 -26.32 -5.66 0.69
CA GLN A 39 -25.00 -6.25 0.86
C GLN A 39 -23.90 -5.20 1.06
N LEU A 40 -23.90 -4.12 0.27
CA LEU A 40 -22.91 -3.05 0.40
C LEU A 40 -23.15 -2.23 1.66
N LEU A 41 -24.41 -1.97 2.01
CA LEU A 41 -24.75 -1.29 3.26
C LEU A 41 -24.32 -2.09 4.49
N ARG A 42 -24.40 -3.43 4.45
CA ARG A 42 -23.86 -4.30 5.51
C ARG A 42 -22.33 -4.24 5.60
N LEU A 43 -21.63 -4.13 4.48
CA LEU A 43 -20.17 -3.98 4.49
C LEU A 43 -19.78 -2.61 5.05
N TYR A 44 -20.50 -1.55 4.68
CA TYR A 44 -20.34 -0.22 5.24
C TYR A 44 -20.55 -0.18 6.77
N ASP A 45 -21.65 -0.75 7.29
CA ASP A 45 -21.90 -0.81 8.74
C ASP A 45 -20.79 -1.61 9.47
N LYS A 46 -20.32 -2.71 8.89
CA LYS A 46 -19.17 -3.45 9.44
C LYS A 46 -17.89 -2.63 9.45
N GLY A 47 -17.59 -1.95 8.34
CA GLY A 47 -16.40 -1.13 8.17
C GLY A 47 -16.35 0.01 9.18
N THR A 48 -17.45 0.74 9.34
CA THR A 48 -17.56 1.84 10.31
C THR A 48 -17.41 1.37 11.76
N ARG A 49 -17.98 0.22 12.13
CA ARG A 49 -17.87 -0.33 13.50
C ARG A 49 -16.50 -0.90 13.84
N ARG A 50 -15.72 -1.31 12.83
CA ARG A 50 -14.42 -1.98 13.02
C ARG A 50 -13.22 -1.08 12.73
N GLN A 51 -13.46 0.23 12.60
CA GLN A 51 -12.40 1.21 12.55
C GLN A 51 -11.52 1.13 13.79
N TRP A 52 -10.24 1.41 13.61
CA TRP A 52 -9.22 1.39 14.65
C TRP A 52 -8.22 2.52 14.42
N ILE A 53 -7.58 2.96 15.49
CA ILE A 53 -6.58 4.03 15.46
C ILE A 53 -5.20 3.41 15.60
N ALA A 54 -4.32 3.66 14.62
CA ALA A 54 -3.01 3.02 14.54
C ALA A 54 -2.13 3.26 15.76
N LYS A 55 -2.07 4.51 16.23
CA LYS A 55 -1.32 4.88 17.44
C LYS A 55 -1.81 4.22 18.73
N ASP A 56 -3.09 3.85 18.81
CA ASP A 56 -3.69 3.33 20.04
C ASP A 56 -3.74 1.80 20.04
N ARG A 57 -3.79 1.18 18.85
CA ARG A 57 -3.96 -0.26 18.69
C ARG A 57 -2.65 -1.03 18.65
N LEU A 58 -1.57 -0.41 18.15
CA LEU A 58 -0.26 -1.03 18.01
C LEU A 58 0.68 -0.49 19.08
N ASP A 59 1.47 -1.37 19.68
CA ASP A 59 2.54 -0.98 20.60
C ASP A 59 3.79 -0.54 19.82
N TRP A 60 3.88 0.76 19.56
CA TRP A 60 5.01 1.36 18.86
C TRP A 60 6.27 1.48 19.71
N SER A 61 6.26 1.10 20.99
CA SER A 61 7.47 1.09 21.82
C SER A 61 8.36 -0.13 21.57
N VAL A 62 7.83 -1.15 20.89
CA VAL A 62 8.60 -2.35 20.54
C VAL A 62 9.70 -2.00 19.54
N GLU A 63 10.94 -2.33 19.90
CA GLU A 63 12.09 -2.19 19.01
C GLU A 63 12.13 -3.34 18.00
N VAL A 64 12.50 -3.01 16.76
CA VAL A 64 12.59 -3.98 15.65
C VAL A 64 14.06 -4.36 15.46
N ASP A 65 14.33 -5.66 15.49
CA ASP A 65 15.65 -6.19 15.16
C ASP A 65 15.90 -6.06 13.65
N HIS A 66 16.89 -5.26 13.26
CA HIS A 66 17.19 -5.04 11.84
C HIS A 66 17.77 -6.28 11.15
N ASP A 67 18.40 -7.20 11.88
CA ASP A 67 18.89 -8.46 11.32
C ASP A 67 17.73 -9.45 11.06
N ASN A 68 16.60 -9.25 11.75
CA ASN A 68 15.38 -10.02 11.60
C ASN A 68 14.10 -9.18 11.81
N PRO A 69 13.73 -8.29 10.87
CA PRO A 69 12.64 -7.34 11.08
C PRO A 69 11.28 -7.97 11.38
N LEU A 70 11.05 -9.19 10.87
CA LEU A 70 9.79 -9.91 11.03
C LEU A 70 9.84 -10.98 12.13
N GLY A 71 10.98 -11.20 12.78
CA GLY A 71 11.16 -12.30 13.74
C GLY A 71 10.97 -13.70 13.14
N LEU A 72 11.03 -13.85 11.82
CA LEU A 72 10.73 -15.10 11.13
C LEU A 72 11.95 -16.04 11.06
N PRO A 73 11.75 -17.37 11.04
CA PRO A 73 12.82 -18.32 10.78
C PRO A 73 13.44 -18.14 9.38
N GLU A 74 14.76 -18.35 9.26
CA GLU A 74 15.47 -18.23 7.98
C GLU A 74 14.91 -19.13 6.87
N ALA A 75 14.42 -20.33 7.24
CA ALA A 75 13.85 -21.29 6.30
C ALA A 75 12.60 -20.77 5.55
N LEU A 76 11.98 -19.68 6.02
CA LEU A 76 10.88 -19.02 5.33
C LEU A 76 11.34 -18.01 4.27
N ASN A 77 12.64 -17.71 4.20
CA ASN A 77 13.17 -16.88 3.12
C ASN A 77 13.05 -17.64 1.79
N PRO A 78 12.47 -17.03 0.72
CA PRO A 78 12.26 -17.71 -0.55
C PRO A 78 13.52 -18.26 -1.22
N ILE A 79 14.71 -17.75 -0.87
CA ILE A 79 15.98 -18.23 -1.41
C ILE A 79 16.77 -19.10 -0.44
N ALA A 80 16.22 -19.42 0.74
CA ALA A 80 16.84 -20.35 1.68
C ALA A 80 17.08 -21.72 1.03
N GLY A 81 18.25 -22.30 1.29
CA GLY A 81 18.66 -23.59 0.71
C GLY A 81 19.07 -23.55 -0.76
N THR A 82 19.10 -22.39 -1.40
CA THR A 82 19.70 -22.23 -2.73
C THR A 82 21.23 -22.13 -2.64
N GLU A 83 21.94 -22.45 -3.74
CA GLU A 83 23.41 -22.29 -3.79
C GLU A 83 23.87 -20.86 -3.44
N TRP A 84 23.08 -19.85 -3.79
CA TRP A 84 23.38 -18.45 -3.48
C TRP A 84 23.28 -18.15 -1.99
N TRP A 85 22.30 -18.74 -1.30
CA TRP A 85 22.14 -18.62 0.15
C TRP A 85 23.28 -19.28 0.92
N GLU A 86 23.71 -20.47 0.47
CA GLU A 86 24.84 -21.17 1.10
C GLU A 86 26.19 -20.45 0.91
N LYS A 87 26.29 -19.57 -0.10
CA LYS A 87 27.46 -18.70 -0.29
C LYS A 87 27.45 -17.45 0.60
N MET A 88 26.32 -17.09 1.19
CA MET A 88 26.20 -15.92 2.05
C MET A 88 26.62 -16.25 3.48
N ASP A 89 27.44 -15.39 4.07
CA ASP A 89 27.66 -15.38 5.53
C ASP A 89 26.46 -14.79 6.29
N GLU A 90 26.48 -14.89 7.62
CA GLU A 90 25.39 -14.42 8.49
C GLU A 90 25.07 -12.94 8.30
N LYS A 91 26.10 -12.12 8.09
CA LYS A 91 25.95 -10.67 7.92
C LYS A 91 25.30 -10.36 6.57
N GLN A 92 25.68 -11.09 5.53
CA GLN A 92 25.08 -10.97 4.19
C GLN A 92 23.62 -11.43 4.19
N ARG A 93 23.29 -12.51 4.93
CA ARG A 93 21.90 -12.97 5.11
C ARG A 93 21.07 -11.92 5.83
N SER A 94 21.57 -11.39 6.95
CA SER A 94 20.90 -10.35 7.74
C SER A 94 20.65 -9.08 6.91
N ALA A 95 21.68 -8.58 6.23
CA ALA A 95 21.56 -7.43 5.33
C ALA A 95 20.54 -7.67 4.21
N MET A 96 20.57 -8.85 3.58
CA MET A 96 19.61 -9.19 2.53
C MET A 96 18.17 -9.20 3.05
N ARG A 97 17.94 -9.75 4.25
CA ARG A 97 16.61 -9.77 4.88
C ARG A 97 16.13 -8.37 5.18
N TYR A 98 16.96 -7.56 5.82
CA TYR A 98 16.66 -6.16 6.12
C TYR A 98 16.23 -5.38 4.87
N HIS A 99 17.05 -5.45 3.82
CA HIS A 99 16.76 -4.77 2.55
C HIS A 99 15.52 -5.34 1.84
N THR A 100 15.31 -6.66 1.89
CA THR A 100 14.13 -7.28 1.27
C THR A 100 12.84 -6.84 1.95
N GLU A 101 12.83 -6.81 3.29
CA GLU A 101 11.64 -6.39 4.04
C GLU A 101 11.41 -4.89 3.93
N ALA A 102 12.45 -4.05 4.04
CA ALA A 102 12.33 -2.61 3.81
C ALA A 102 11.81 -2.31 2.39
N TRP A 103 12.31 -3.01 1.37
CA TRP A 103 11.81 -2.90 0.01
C TRP A 103 10.33 -3.30 -0.09
N ARG A 104 9.96 -4.46 0.47
CA ARG A 104 8.56 -4.95 0.44
C ARG A 104 7.60 -3.97 1.11
N PHE A 105 7.90 -3.53 2.33
CA PHE A 105 7.05 -2.58 3.05
C PHE A 105 6.98 -1.23 2.36
N SER A 106 8.04 -0.79 1.68
CA SER A 106 7.99 0.40 0.83
C SER A 106 7.00 0.22 -0.32
N GLN A 107 7.01 -0.94 -0.99
CA GLN A 107 6.04 -1.22 -2.07
C GLN A 107 4.61 -1.30 -1.56
N PHE A 108 4.38 -1.88 -0.38
CA PHE A 108 3.06 -1.83 0.26
C PHE A 108 2.65 -0.39 0.50
N MET A 109 3.44 0.42 1.20
CA MET A 109 3.14 1.84 1.45
C MET A 109 2.75 2.60 0.17
N HIS A 110 3.50 2.45 -0.92
CA HIS A 110 3.19 3.10 -2.20
C HIS A 110 1.91 2.55 -2.84
N GLY A 111 1.69 1.24 -2.75
CA GLY A 111 0.47 0.59 -3.19
C GLY A 111 -0.77 1.11 -2.45
N GLU A 112 -0.69 1.20 -1.11
CA GLU A 112 -1.75 1.75 -0.26
C GLU A 112 -2.06 3.22 -0.59
N GLN A 113 -1.05 4.02 -0.93
CA GLN A 113 -1.26 5.39 -1.39
C GLN A 113 -1.99 5.43 -2.74
N GLY A 114 -1.64 4.54 -3.67
CA GLY A 114 -2.35 4.36 -4.93
C GLY A 114 -3.79 3.90 -4.71
N ALA A 115 -4.00 2.95 -3.81
CA ALA A 115 -5.29 2.40 -3.41
C ALA A 115 -6.20 3.48 -2.79
N LEU A 116 -5.64 4.33 -1.93
CA LEU A 116 -6.31 5.51 -1.37
C LEU A 116 -6.85 6.43 -2.48
N ILE A 117 -6.01 6.75 -3.47
CA ILE A 117 -6.38 7.62 -4.60
C ILE A 117 -7.45 6.95 -5.48
N CYS A 118 -7.27 5.68 -5.83
CA CYS A 118 -8.24 4.90 -6.60
C CYS A 118 -9.59 4.86 -5.91
N THR A 119 -9.62 4.62 -4.60
CA THR A 119 -10.85 4.57 -3.81
C THR A 119 -11.54 5.93 -3.73
N ALA A 120 -10.78 7.01 -3.55
CA ALA A 120 -11.33 8.37 -3.61
C ALA A 120 -11.97 8.67 -4.98
N LYS A 121 -11.34 8.24 -6.07
CA LYS A 121 -11.89 8.33 -7.42
C LYS A 121 -13.15 7.47 -7.58
N ILE A 122 -13.22 6.27 -6.99
CA ILE A 122 -14.45 5.45 -6.98
C ILE A 122 -15.58 6.21 -6.29
N VAL A 123 -15.35 6.79 -5.11
CA VAL A 123 -16.35 7.62 -4.42
C VAL A 123 -16.86 8.75 -5.32
N GLN A 124 -15.97 9.40 -6.07
CA GLN A 124 -16.33 10.47 -7.00
C GLN A 124 -17.17 9.99 -8.20
N THR A 125 -16.90 8.79 -8.74
CA THR A 125 -17.32 8.39 -10.09
C THR A 125 -18.37 7.29 -10.15
N VAL A 126 -18.47 6.42 -9.14
CA VAL A 126 -19.45 5.32 -9.13
C VAL A 126 -20.88 5.86 -9.12
N PRO A 127 -21.84 5.25 -9.84
CA PRO A 127 -23.17 5.82 -9.99
C PRO A 127 -24.06 5.72 -8.75
N ASP A 128 -23.87 4.70 -7.91
CA ASP A 128 -24.78 4.38 -6.82
C ASP A 128 -24.26 4.85 -5.45
N ILE A 129 -25.13 5.47 -4.63
CA ILE A 129 -24.75 5.99 -3.31
C ILE A 129 -24.26 4.92 -2.33
N ASP A 130 -24.78 3.70 -2.41
CA ASP A 130 -24.36 2.58 -1.56
C ASP A 130 -22.90 2.17 -1.80
N SER A 131 -22.46 2.21 -3.05
CA SER A 131 -21.07 2.00 -3.45
C SER A 131 -20.18 3.12 -2.97
N LYS A 132 -20.66 4.37 -3.00
CA LYS A 132 -19.92 5.52 -2.43
C LYS A 132 -19.73 5.37 -0.93
N PHE A 133 -20.75 4.91 -0.19
CA PHE A 133 -20.62 4.63 1.25
C PHE A 133 -19.58 3.56 1.53
N TYR A 134 -19.65 2.43 0.83
CA TYR A 134 -18.68 1.35 1.02
C TYR A 134 -17.26 1.76 0.60
N ALA A 135 -17.09 2.47 -0.51
CA ALA A 135 -15.78 2.99 -0.91
C ALA A 135 -15.26 4.02 0.11
N ALA A 136 -16.11 4.84 0.72
CA ALA A 136 -15.68 5.81 1.74
C ALA A 136 -15.05 5.14 2.97
N THR A 137 -15.49 3.94 3.37
CA THR A 137 -14.79 3.21 4.45
C THR A 137 -13.41 2.76 4.01
N GLN A 138 -13.24 2.36 2.75
CA GLN A 138 -11.95 1.99 2.20
C GLN A 138 -10.99 3.19 2.12
N VAL A 139 -11.47 4.40 1.80
CA VAL A 139 -10.62 5.62 1.82
C VAL A 139 -9.95 5.80 3.18
N ILE A 140 -10.70 5.60 4.26
CA ILE A 140 -10.14 5.66 5.63
C ILE A 140 -9.24 4.46 5.91
N ASP A 141 -9.56 3.27 5.42
CA ASP A 141 -8.72 2.10 5.61
C ASP A 141 -7.34 2.28 4.95
N GLU A 142 -7.30 2.67 3.68
CA GLU A 142 -6.03 2.85 2.94
C GLU A 142 -5.21 4.04 3.48
N ALA A 143 -5.85 5.12 3.91
CA ALA A 143 -5.15 6.23 4.57
C ALA A 143 -4.41 5.76 5.84
N ARG A 144 -5.01 4.84 6.60
CA ARG A 144 -4.37 4.27 7.80
C ARG A 144 -3.29 3.26 7.45
N HIS A 145 -3.44 2.49 6.37
CA HIS A 145 -2.37 1.62 5.91
C HIS A 145 -1.13 2.43 5.51
N VAL A 146 -1.31 3.55 4.78
CA VAL A 146 -0.22 4.49 4.48
C VAL A 146 0.41 5.02 5.76
N GLU A 147 -0.38 5.46 6.74
CA GLU A 147 0.12 5.91 8.05
C GLU A 147 0.99 4.85 8.74
N VAL A 148 0.48 3.62 8.85
CA VAL A 148 1.15 2.51 9.53
C VAL A 148 2.45 2.12 8.84
N TYR A 149 2.42 1.92 7.52
CA TYR A 149 3.62 1.50 6.79
C TYR A 149 4.67 2.61 6.72
N SER A 150 4.25 3.86 6.54
CA SER A 150 5.16 5.01 6.62
C SER A 150 5.83 5.03 7.99
N ARG A 151 5.05 5.00 9.08
CA ARG A 151 5.60 5.01 10.42
C ARG A 151 6.57 3.85 10.67
N TYR A 152 6.22 2.64 10.24
CA TYR A 152 7.10 1.47 10.36
C TYR A 152 8.42 1.66 9.59
N LEU A 153 8.36 2.13 8.33
CA LEU A 153 9.55 2.33 7.53
C LEU A 153 10.47 3.42 8.09
N TYR A 154 9.91 4.57 8.51
CA TYR A 154 10.69 5.73 8.97
C TYR A 154 11.12 5.63 10.43
N GLU A 155 10.29 5.08 11.33
CA GLU A 155 10.61 5.00 12.76
C GLU A 155 11.23 3.66 13.17
N LYS A 156 10.96 2.56 12.44
CA LYS A 156 11.43 1.21 12.83
C LYS A 156 12.51 0.67 11.94
N LEU A 157 12.40 0.82 10.62
CA LEU A 157 13.43 0.32 9.70
C LEU A 157 14.46 1.36 9.30
N ASP A 158 14.14 2.65 9.32
CA ASP A 158 15.00 3.74 8.84
C ASP A 158 15.50 3.55 7.38
N LEU A 159 14.68 2.90 6.55
CA LEU A 159 15.01 2.60 5.16
C LEU A 159 13.76 2.55 4.28
N VAL A 160 13.77 3.32 3.19
CA VAL A 160 12.68 3.40 2.22
C VAL A 160 13.23 3.21 0.80
N TYR A 161 12.50 2.44 0.00
CA TYR A 161 12.78 2.25 -1.43
C TYR A 161 11.77 2.99 -2.30
N PRO A 162 12.19 3.44 -3.50
CA PRO A 162 11.28 4.06 -4.45
C PRO A 162 10.22 3.07 -4.95
N LEU A 163 9.13 3.63 -5.45
CA LEU A 163 8.09 2.90 -6.16
C LEU A 163 8.70 2.07 -7.30
N ASN A 164 8.35 0.79 -7.36
CA ASN A 164 8.78 -0.06 -8.46
C ASN A 164 8.00 0.27 -9.74
N ARG A 165 8.68 0.13 -10.89
CA ARG A 165 8.13 0.49 -12.20
C ARG A 165 6.88 -0.30 -12.63
N ASN A 166 6.72 -1.53 -12.14
CA ASN A 166 5.56 -2.35 -12.50
C ASN A 166 4.31 -1.85 -11.78
N LEU A 167 4.43 -1.52 -10.49
CA LEU A 167 3.36 -0.90 -9.71
C LEU A 167 3.07 0.51 -10.22
N GLU A 168 4.09 1.29 -10.57
CA GLU A 168 3.92 2.59 -11.24
C GLU A 168 3.12 2.47 -12.54
N SER A 169 3.44 1.50 -13.39
CA SER A 169 2.69 1.24 -14.63
C SER A 169 1.24 0.86 -14.36
N LEU A 170 1.01 -0.05 -13.40
CA LEU A 170 -0.34 -0.47 -13.02
C LEU A 170 -1.18 0.72 -12.50
N LEU A 171 -0.58 1.55 -11.65
CA LEU A 171 -1.24 2.75 -11.12
C LEU A 171 -1.55 3.77 -12.23
N ASN A 172 -0.62 3.98 -13.17
CA ASN A 172 -0.89 4.82 -14.37
C ASN A 172 -2.12 4.32 -15.14
N ASP A 173 -2.17 3.02 -15.44
CA ASP A 173 -3.26 2.43 -16.23
C ASP A 173 -4.61 2.55 -15.51
N VAL A 174 -4.64 2.24 -14.21
CA VAL A 174 -5.88 2.23 -13.40
C VAL A 174 -6.40 3.65 -13.12
N ILE A 175 -5.50 4.60 -12.82
CA ILE A 175 -5.86 5.97 -12.45
C ILE A 175 -6.22 6.80 -13.69
N SER A 176 -5.58 6.58 -14.83
CA SER A 176 -5.87 7.34 -16.05
C SER A 176 -7.13 6.88 -16.78
N ASP A 177 -7.63 5.65 -16.57
CA ASP A 177 -8.84 5.18 -17.23
C ASP A 177 -10.08 5.97 -16.74
N SER A 178 -10.83 6.55 -17.68
CA SER A 178 -11.99 7.37 -17.37
C SER A 178 -13.20 6.60 -16.82
N ARG A 179 -13.24 5.27 -17.00
CA ARG A 179 -14.35 4.44 -16.57
C ARG A 179 -14.20 4.05 -15.10
N TRP A 180 -15.26 4.28 -14.33
CA TRP A 180 -15.27 3.98 -12.89
C TRP A 180 -15.05 2.48 -12.61
N ASP A 181 -15.52 1.60 -13.48
CA ASP A 181 -15.45 0.14 -13.33
C ASP A 181 -14.02 -0.40 -13.48
N MET A 182 -13.21 0.22 -14.32
CA MET A 182 -11.78 -0.09 -14.43
C MET A 182 -10.99 0.34 -13.20
N THR A 183 -11.26 1.53 -12.67
CA THR A 183 -10.67 1.95 -11.40
C THR A 183 -11.11 1.01 -10.27
N TYR A 184 -12.38 0.59 -10.27
CA TYR A 184 -12.90 -0.40 -9.31
C TYR A 184 -12.19 -1.75 -9.43
N LEU A 185 -12.02 -2.28 -10.64
CA LEU A 185 -11.29 -3.53 -10.89
C LEU A 185 -9.83 -3.43 -10.42
N GLY A 186 -9.15 -2.35 -10.78
CA GLY A 186 -7.77 -2.10 -10.36
C GLY A 186 -7.62 -2.11 -8.85
N MET A 187 -8.44 -1.33 -8.17
CA MET A 187 -8.44 -1.20 -6.70
C MET A 187 -8.79 -2.49 -5.96
N GLN A 188 -9.77 -3.27 -6.43
CA GLN A 188 -10.28 -4.41 -5.66
C GLN A 188 -9.56 -5.73 -5.96
N VAL A 189 -8.83 -5.82 -7.08
CA VAL A 189 -8.30 -7.09 -7.60
C VAL A 189 -6.81 -7.04 -7.91
N LEU A 190 -6.30 -5.91 -8.39
CA LEU A 190 -4.94 -5.83 -8.92
C LEU A 190 -3.96 -5.14 -7.98
N ILE A 191 -4.45 -4.22 -7.15
CA ILE A 191 -3.72 -3.46 -6.13
C ILE A 191 -4.08 -4.06 -4.77
#